data_AF-A0ABD8B6E0-F1
#
_entry.id   AF-A0ABD8B6E0-F1
#
_cell.length_a   1.000
_cell.length_b   1.000
_cell.length_c   1.000
_cell.angle_alpha   90.00
_cell.angle_beta   90.00
_cell.angle_gamma   90.00
#
_symmetry.space_group_name_H-M   'P 1'
#
loop_
_entity.id
_entity.type
_entity.pdbx_description
1 polymer ?
#
loop_
_entity_poly.entity_id
_entity_poly.type
_entity_poly.pdbx_seq_one_letter_code
_entity_poly.pdbx_strand_id
1 'polypeptide(L)'
;MGEQFAGFVLAPRVSKLQELVDMGLALAYRMRRNPVVSASARLSLGQEMGAVFGTWTIRTWLDATERVLREAQEQGELLPQVDVAESAWVFSAAWTGVQVYSHTLAGREDLEERVCALFEHLLPSVAVPAVLGRLVIDPARAAEVALEGERLAAEAGEPAGLGGVGARA
;
A
#
# COMPACT_ATOMS: atom_id res chain seq x y z
N MET A 1 -13.98 -13.93 2.80
CA MET A 1 -14.61 -12.66 2.40
C MET A 1 -13.50 -11.64 2.41
N GLY A 2 -13.13 -11.06 1.26
CA GLY A 2 -11.98 -10.16 1.19
C GLY A 2 -12.23 -8.88 2.01
N GLU A 3 -11.21 -8.40 2.71
CA GLU A 3 -11.29 -7.13 3.43
C GLU A 3 -10.99 -5.97 2.48
N GLN A 4 -11.78 -4.90 2.56
CA GLN A 4 -11.54 -3.67 1.80
C GLN A 4 -10.50 -2.81 2.53
N PHE A 5 -9.36 -2.60 1.88
CA PHE A 5 -8.30 -1.71 2.35
C PHE A 5 -8.13 -0.58 1.35
N ALA A 6 -8.35 0.67 1.75
CA ALA A 6 -8.05 1.86 0.92
C ALA A 6 -8.49 1.73 -0.57
N GLY A 7 -9.65 1.12 -0.83
CA GLY A 7 -10.18 0.91 -2.19
C GLY A 7 -9.64 -0.31 -2.97
N PHE A 8 -8.95 -1.26 -2.32
CA PHE A 8 -8.58 -2.56 -2.88
C PHE A 8 -8.98 -3.71 -1.96
N VAL A 9 -9.33 -4.85 -2.55
CA VAL A 9 -9.70 -6.07 -1.84
C VAL A 9 -8.50 -7.01 -1.88
N LEU A 10 -8.05 -7.52 -0.73
CA LEU A 10 -7.09 -8.62 -0.67
C LEU A 10 -7.72 -9.85 -0.04
N ALA A 11 -7.31 -11.01 -0.54
CA ALA A 11 -7.52 -12.23 0.23
C ALA A 11 -6.63 -12.18 1.48
N PRO A 12 -7.16 -12.58 2.65
CA PRO A 12 -6.35 -12.72 3.85
C PRO A 12 -5.13 -13.59 3.59
N ARG A 13 -3.97 -13.17 4.09
CA ARG A 13 -2.74 -13.96 4.02
C ARG A 13 -2.50 -14.68 5.34
N VAL A 14 -1.79 -15.81 5.26
CA VAL A 14 -1.37 -16.56 6.45
C VAL A 14 -0.38 -15.74 7.28
N SER A 15 0.53 -15.00 6.61
CA SER A 15 1.40 -14.02 7.26
C SER A 15 0.86 -12.63 7.04
N LYS A 16 0.72 -11.87 8.13
CA LYS A 16 0.26 -10.49 8.10
C LYS A 16 1.34 -9.53 7.61
N LEU A 17 2.61 -9.84 7.81
CA LEU A 17 3.68 -9.12 7.12
C LEU A 17 3.66 -9.33 5.61
N GLN A 18 3.26 -10.52 5.11
CA GLN A 18 3.04 -10.70 3.68
C GLN A 18 1.84 -9.89 3.20
N GLU A 19 0.77 -9.80 3.99
CA GLU A 19 -0.38 -8.94 3.69
C GLU A 19 0.02 -7.47 3.56
N LEU A 20 0.87 -6.96 4.47
CA LEU A 20 1.41 -5.60 4.40
C LEU A 20 2.22 -5.35 3.10
N VAL A 21 3.08 -6.31 2.72
CA VAL A 21 3.83 -6.23 1.46
C VAL A 21 2.88 -6.20 0.26
N ASP A 22 1.89 -7.09 0.24
CA ASP A 22 0.90 -7.21 -0.82
C ASP A 22 0.07 -5.93 -0.97
N MET A 23 -0.31 -5.30 0.16
CA MET A 23 -1.01 -4.02 0.17
C MET A 23 -0.20 -2.93 -0.54
N GLY A 24 1.09 -2.81 -0.19
CA GLY A 24 1.98 -1.81 -0.79
C GLY A 24 2.23 -2.04 -2.29
N LEU A 25 2.43 -3.30 -2.68
CA LEU A 25 2.68 -3.69 -4.08
C LEU A 25 1.43 -3.54 -4.96
N ALA A 26 0.26 -3.95 -4.48
CA ALA A 26 -0.99 -3.79 -5.23
C ALA A 26 -1.30 -2.31 -5.48
N LEU A 27 -1.05 -1.45 -4.50
CA LEU A 27 -1.24 -0.01 -4.65
C LEU A 27 -0.23 0.59 -5.64
N ALA A 28 1.04 0.19 -5.58
CA ALA A 28 2.07 0.58 -6.55
C ALA A 28 1.68 0.21 -7.99
N TYR A 29 1.23 -1.03 -8.21
CA TYR A 29 0.78 -1.53 -9.50
C TYR A 29 -0.35 -0.68 -10.09
N ARG A 30 -1.36 -0.36 -9.26
CA ARG A 30 -2.51 0.46 -9.64
C ARG A 30 -2.12 1.90 -9.94
N MET A 31 -1.26 2.51 -9.12
CA MET A 31 -0.81 3.89 -9.32
C MET A 31 0.04 4.08 -10.58
N ARG A 32 0.83 3.07 -10.95
CA ARG A 32 1.59 3.07 -12.22
C ARG A 32 0.65 3.06 -13.44
N ARG A 33 -0.47 2.34 -13.35
CA ARG A 33 -1.37 2.07 -14.49
C ARG A 33 -2.60 2.98 -14.57
N ASN A 34 -2.91 3.75 -13.53
CA ASN A 34 -4.02 4.73 -13.53
C ASN A 34 -3.49 6.18 -13.55
N PRO A 35 -3.23 6.75 -14.74
CA PRO A 35 -2.57 8.06 -14.89
C PRO A 35 -3.47 9.28 -14.62
N VAL A 36 -4.73 9.10 -14.21
CA VAL A 36 -5.72 10.20 -14.06
C VAL A 36 -5.27 11.29 -13.07
N VAL A 37 -4.36 10.98 -12.15
CA VAL A 37 -3.79 11.96 -11.19
C VAL A 37 -2.69 12.84 -11.83
N SER A 38 -2.16 12.50 -13.02
CA SER A 38 -0.99 13.18 -13.59
C SER A 38 -1.29 14.43 -14.42
N ALA A 39 -2.52 14.59 -14.96
CA ALA A 39 -2.87 15.76 -15.77
C ALA A 39 -3.31 16.97 -14.92
N SER A 40 -4.11 16.75 -13.86
CA SER A 40 -4.52 17.83 -12.96
C SER A 40 -3.39 18.28 -12.03
N ALA A 41 -2.57 17.34 -11.52
CA ALA A 41 -1.42 17.66 -10.66
C ALA A 41 -0.33 18.48 -11.38
N ARG A 42 -0.14 18.27 -12.70
CA ARG A 42 0.78 19.09 -13.52
C ARG A 42 0.26 20.51 -13.73
N LEU A 43 -1.06 20.71 -13.74
CA LEU A 43 -1.68 22.03 -13.94
C LEU A 43 -1.81 22.84 -12.64
N SER A 44 -1.77 22.17 -11.48
CA SER A 44 -1.88 22.79 -10.15
C SER A 44 -0.54 22.82 -9.40
N LEU A 45 0.54 23.23 -10.07
CA LEU A 45 1.85 23.41 -9.46
C LEU A 45 1.76 24.38 -8.26
N GLY A 46 1.79 23.79 -7.07
CA GLY A 46 1.70 24.46 -5.78
C GLY A 46 0.50 23.96 -4.98
N GLN A 47 0.78 23.18 -3.94
CA GLN A 47 -0.04 22.82 -2.77
C GLN A 47 -0.22 21.30 -2.56
N GLU A 48 0.67 20.78 -1.70
CA GLU A 48 0.44 19.76 -0.67
C GLU A 48 0.03 18.33 -1.07
N MET A 49 0.64 17.35 -0.38
CA MET A 49 0.29 15.93 -0.40
C MET A 49 -1.22 15.68 -0.23
N GLY A 50 -1.92 16.61 0.44
CA GLY A 50 -3.37 16.61 0.62
C GLY A 50 -4.17 16.83 -0.67
N ALA A 51 -3.64 17.49 -1.69
CA ALA A 51 -4.31 17.64 -2.99
C ALA A 51 -4.18 16.38 -3.88
N VAL A 52 -3.13 15.58 -3.67
CA VAL A 52 -2.85 14.36 -4.45
C VAL A 52 -3.58 13.14 -3.88
N PHE A 53 -3.73 13.08 -2.55
CA PHE A 53 -4.33 11.92 -1.87
C PHE A 53 -5.60 12.26 -1.09
N GLY A 54 -5.79 13.50 -0.64
CA GLY A 54 -6.75 13.84 0.41
C GLY A 54 -6.25 13.39 1.79
N THR A 55 -6.35 14.25 2.80
CA THR A 55 -5.95 13.93 4.19
C THR A 55 -6.65 12.68 4.74
N TRP A 56 -7.85 12.38 4.24
CA TRP A 56 -8.59 11.17 4.55
C TRP A 56 -7.87 9.90 4.09
N THR A 57 -7.35 9.87 2.86
CA THR A 57 -6.64 8.69 2.31
C THR A 57 -5.37 8.36 3.09
N ILE A 58 -4.65 9.39 3.57
CA ILE A 58 -3.46 9.19 4.40
C ILE A 58 -3.82 8.52 5.73
N ARG A 59 -4.90 8.96 6.39
CA ARG A 59 -5.36 8.35 7.65
C ARG A 59 -5.83 6.92 7.44
N THR A 60 -6.61 6.66 6.39
CA THR A 60 -7.09 5.30 6.09
C THR A 60 -5.93 4.35 5.80
N TRP A 61 -4.88 4.79 5.11
CA TRP A 61 -3.69 4.00 4.88
C TRP A 61 -2.91 3.71 6.18
N LEU A 62 -2.77 4.73 7.05
CA LEU A 62 -2.14 4.57 8.35
C LEU A 62 -2.90 3.56 9.23
N ASP A 63 -4.22 3.74 9.37
CA ASP A 63 -5.08 2.87 10.18
C ASP A 63 -5.03 1.42 9.68
N ALA A 64 -5.04 1.23 8.35
CA ALA A 64 -4.90 -0.08 7.73
C ALA A 64 -3.54 -0.73 8.01
N THR A 65 -2.46 0.04 7.87
CA THR A 65 -1.09 -0.42 8.13
C THR A 65 -0.93 -0.81 9.61
N GLU A 66 -1.45 0.01 10.52
CA GLU A 66 -1.40 -0.25 11.96
C GLU A 66 -2.18 -1.52 12.32
N ARG A 67 -3.38 -1.70 11.76
CA ARG A 67 -4.17 -2.92 11.97
C ARG A 67 -3.41 -4.17 11.56
N VAL A 68 -2.84 -4.19 10.36
CA VAL A 68 -2.10 -5.36 9.87
C VAL A 68 -0.85 -5.63 10.69
N LEU A 69 -0.12 -4.60 11.11
CA LEU A 69 1.02 -4.76 12.01
C LEU A 69 0.61 -5.26 13.40
N ARG A 70 -0.55 -4.85 13.90
CA ARG A 70 -1.10 -5.35 15.17
C ARG A 70 -1.43 -6.84 15.08
N GLU A 71 -2.09 -7.26 13.99
CA GLU A 71 -2.37 -8.67 13.73
C GLU A 71 -1.07 -9.48 13.55
N ALA A 72 -0.05 -8.91 12.90
CA ALA A 72 1.27 -9.51 12.78
C ALA A 72 1.95 -9.68 14.15
N GLN A 73 1.78 -8.71 15.06
CA GLN A 73 2.30 -8.79 16.42
C GLN A 73 1.64 -9.93 17.20
N GLU A 74 0.30 -10.04 17.11
CA GLU A 74 -0.48 -11.10 17.75
C GLU A 74 -0.08 -12.50 17.25
N GLN A 75 0.35 -12.61 15.98
CA GLN A 75 0.85 -13.84 15.38
C GLN A 75 2.33 -14.13 15.66
N GLY A 76 3.03 -13.24 16.39
CA GLY A 76 4.45 -13.40 16.70
C GLY A 76 5.37 -13.17 15.49
N GLU A 77 4.91 -12.43 14.48
CA GLU A 77 5.71 -12.11 13.29
C GLU A 77 6.67 -10.93 13.52
N LEU A 78 6.44 -10.12 14.56
CA LEU A 78 7.23 -8.92 14.86
C LEU A 78 8.31 -9.18 15.92
N LEU A 79 9.40 -8.42 15.85
CA LEU A 79 10.41 -8.38 16.90
C LEU A 79 9.82 -7.81 18.21
N PRO A 80 10.28 -8.26 19.39
CA PRO A 80 9.67 -7.87 20.67
C PRO A 80 9.68 -6.37 20.97
N GLN A 81 10.65 -5.63 20.44
CA GLN A 81 10.83 -4.19 20.68
C GLN A 81 10.00 -3.29 19.75
N VAL A 82 9.22 -3.85 18.82
CA VAL A 82 8.50 -3.06 17.82
C VAL A 82 7.30 -2.36 18.45
N ASP A 83 7.28 -1.03 18.33
CA ASP A 83 6.06 -0.23 18.53
C ASP A 83 5.25 -0.25 17.23
N VAL A 84 4.05 -0.84 17.30
CA VAL A 84 3.16 -1.02 16.14
C VAL A 84 2.70 0.31 15.56
N ALA A 85 2.33 1.28 16.40
CA ALA A 85 1.78 2.54 15.94
C ALA A 85 2.86 3.41 15.28
N GLU A 86 4.04 3.50 15.91
CA GLU A 86 5.17 4.22 15.32
C GLU A 86 5.66 3.55 14.04
N SER A 87 5.72 2.21 14.01
CA SER A 87 6.09 1.48 12.79
C SER A 87 5.11 1.72 11.66
N ALA A 88 3.80 1.70 11.94
CA ALA A 88 2.77 1.97 10.95
C ALA A 88 2.91 3.39 10.35
N TRP A 89 3.21 4.37 11.20
CA TRP A 89 3.46 5.74 10.77
C TRP A 89 4.69 5.83 9.87
N VAL A 90 5.81 5.22 10.27
CA VAL A 90 7.06 5.19 9.49
C VAL A 90 6.87 4.50 8.13
N PHE A 91 6.24 3.31 8.10
CA PHE A 91 5.94 2.62 6.84
C PHE A 91 5.08 3.48 5.92
N SER A 92 4.05 4.12 6.46
CA SER A 92 3.14 4.97 5.71
C SER A 92 3.83 6.19 5.10
N ALA A 93 4.65 6.88 5.91
CA ALA A 93 5.41 8.03 5.47
C ALA A 93 6.46 7.65 4.40
N ALA A 94 7.20 6.55 4.63
CA ALA A 94 8.24 6.10 3.74
C ALA A 94 7.70 5.60 2.39
N TRP A 95 6.58 4.86 2.39
CA TRP A 95 5.90 4.44 1.16
C TRP A 95 5.41 5.64 0.35
N THR A 96 4.83 6.64 1.01
CA THR A 96 4.42 7.90 0.37
C THR A 96 5.63 8.62 -0.25
N GLY A 97 6.75 8.70 0.47
CA GLY A 97 8.00 9.29 -0.04
C GLY A 97 8.51 8.60 -1.31
N VAL A 98 8.52 7.26 -1.31
CA VAL A 98 8.87 6.44 -2.50
C VAL A 98 7.97 6.77 -3.68
N GLN A 99 6.65 6.84 -3.46
CA GLN A 99 5.70 7.19 -4.51
C GLN A 99 5.97 8.58 -5.09
N VAL A 100 6.23 9.57 -4.24
CA VAL A 100 6.52 10.95 -4.67
C VAL A 100 7.81 11.01 -5.49
N TYR A 101 8.87 10.35 -5.04
CA TYR A 101 10.16 10.33 -5.73
C TYR A 101 10.06 9.62 -7.08
N SER A 102 9.47 8.42 -7.11
CA SER A 102 9.25 7.66 -8.34
C SER A 102 8.37 8.43 -9.35
N HIS A 103 7.33 9.13 -8.87
CA HIS A 103 6.53 9.98 -9.74
C HIS A 103 7.33 11.14 -10.35
N THR A 104 8.13 11.81 -9.52
CA THR A 104 8.90 13.00 -9.92
C THR A 104 10.05 12.64 -10.86
N LEU A 105 10.76 11.54 -10.60
CA LEU A 105 11.99 11.17 -11.29
C LEU A 105 11.76 10.25 -12.49
N ALA A 106 10.74 9.40 -12.45
CA ALA A 106 10.51 8.34 -13.44
C ALA A 106 9.05 8.22 -13.87
N GLY A 107 8.18 9.17 -13.53
CA GLY A 107 6.76 9.10 -13.90
C GLY A 107 6.02 7.88 -13.33
N ARG A 108 6.54 7.25 -12.25
CA ARG A 108 6.10 5.97 -11.67
C ARG A 108 6.45 4.71 -12.45
N GLU A 109 7.29 4.79 -13.49
CA GLU A 109 7.73 3.60 -14.22
C GLU A 109 8.46 2.60 -13.32
N ASP A 110 9.24 3.10 -12.35
CA ASP A 110 10.05 2.33 -11.39
C ASP A 110 9.37 2.09 -10.02
N LEU A 111 8.08 2.41 -9.89
CA LEU A 111 7.42 2.47 -8.57
C LEU A 111 7.38 1.11 -7.86
N GLU A 112 7.14 0.03 -8.58
CA GLU A 112 7.06 -1.33 -8.02
C GLU A 112 8.43 -1.76 -7.49
N GLU A 113 9.50 -1.52 -8.24
CA GLU A 113 10.88 -1.80 -7.80
C GLU A 113 11.27 -0.98 -6.56
N ARG A 114 10.87 0.30 -6.50
CA ARG A 114 11.16 1.15 -5.33
C ARG A 114 10.40 0.73 -4.09
N VAL A 115 9.17 0.24 -4.24
CA VAL A 115 8.40 -0.30 -3.12
C VAL A 115 9.00 -1.62 -2.61
N CYS A 116 9.50 -2.49 -3.50
CA CYS A 116 10.27 -3.66 -3.07
C CYS A 116 11.49 -3.26 -2.24
N ALA A 117 12.33 -2.34 -2.76
CA ALA A 117 13.51 -1.86 -2.03
C ALA A 117 13.15 -1.27 -0.65
N LEU A 118 12.05 -0.52 -0.57
CA LEU A 118 11.55 0.00 0.71
C LEU A 118 11.28 -1.12 1.72
N PHE A 119 10.55 -2.15 1.30
CA PHE A 119 10.23 -3.29 2.16
C PHE A 119 11.48 -4.08 2.55
N GLU A 120 12.39 -4.32 1.62
CA GLU A 120 13.68 -4.98 1.90
C GLU A 120 14.54 -4.23 2.92
N HIS A 121 14.42 -2.89 2.98
CA HIS A 121 15.14 -2.07 3.95
C HIS A 121 14.43 -1.92 5.30
N LEU A 122 13.09 -1.87 5.32
CA LEU A 122 12.33 -1.65 6.56
C LEU A 122 11.98 -2.93 7.30
N LEU A 123 11.64 -4.01 6.60
CA LEU A 123 11.19 -5.24 7.25
C LEU A 123 12.25 -5.91 8.13
N PRO A 124 13.58 -5.83 7.87
CA PRO A 124 14.58 -6.37 8.79
C PRO A 124 14.59 -5.73 10.19
N SER A 125 14.09 -4.50 10.36
CA SER A 125 13.99 -3.87 11.68
C SER A 125 12.68 -4.18 12.41
N VAL A 126 11.77 -4.92 11.77
CA VAL A 126 10.39 -5.15 12.24
C VAL A 126 10.06 -6.64 12.35
N ALA A 127 10.42 -7.44 11.35
CA ALA A 127 10.08 -8.85 11.25
C ALA A 127 11.04 -9.75 12.03
N VAL A 128 10.52 -10.83 12.62
CA VAL A 128 11.38 -11.91 13.11
C VAL A 128 12.09 -12.62 11.94
N PRO A 129 13.34 -13.09 12.08
CA PRO A 129 14.10 -13.65 10.96
C PRO A 129 13.41 -14.81 10.22
N ALA A 130 12.66 -15.65 10.94
CA ALA A 130 11.94 -16.79 10.37
C ALA A 130 10.79 -16.38 9.44
N VAL A 131 10.16 -15.24 9.71
CA VAL A 131 9.11 -14.67 8.84
C VAL A 131 9.76 -13.91 7.70
N LEU A 132 10.75 -13.06 7.98
CA LEU A 132 11.47 -12.28 6.96
C LEU A 132 11.95 -13.14 5.79
N GLY A 133 12.57 -14.30 6.08
CA GLY A 133 13.08 -15.22 5.05
C GLY A 133 12.02 -15.91 4.19
N ARG A 134 10.72 -15.71 4.49
CA ARG A 134 9.59 -16.28 3.74
C ARG A 134 8.76 -15.23 3.00
N LEU A 135 9.03 -13.95 3.23
CA LEU A 135 8.30 -12.87 2.57
C LEU A 135 8.68 -12.84 1.09
N VAL A 136 7.67 -12.72 0.24
CA VAL A 136 7.83 -12.54 -1.21
C VAL A 136 7.75 -11.05 -1.50
N ILE A 137 8.91 -10.43 -1.70
CA ILE A 137 9.08 -9.01 -1.99
C ILE A 137 9.62 -8.90 -3.44
N ASP A 138 8.71 -8.97 -4.41
CA ASP A 138 9.07 -9.06 -5.84
C ASP A 138 8.11 -8.19 -6.68
N PRO A 139 8.60 -7.39 -7.64
CA PRO A 139 7.73 -6.61 -8.53
C PRO A 139 6.72 -7.44 -9.32
N ALA A 140 7.06 -8.67 -9.72
CA ALA A 140 6.15 -9.58 -10.44
C ALA A 140 4.91 -9.92 -9.59
N ARG A 141 5.07 -10.01 -8.27
CA ARG A 141 3.97 -10.26 -7.33
C ARG A 141 2.95 -9.12 -7.34
N ALA A 142 3.35 -7.89 -7.64
CA ALA A 142 2.45 -6.74 -7.64
C ALA A 142 1.28 -6.93 -8.63
N ALA A 143 1.57 -7.52 -9.80
CA ALA A 143 0.55 -7.84 -10.80
C ALA A 143 -0.40 -8.95 -10.33
N GLU A 144 0.16 -10.03 -9.76
CA GLU A 144 -0.61 -11.17 -9.25
C GLU A 144 -1.64 -10.73 -8.20
N VAL A 145 -1.18 -9.96 -7.23
CA VAL A 145 -2.00 -9.49 -6.11
C VAL A 145 -3.05 -8.48 -6.58
N ALA A 146 -2.70 -7.59 -7.51
CA ALA A 146 -3.65 -6.62 -8.03
C ALA A 146 -4.80 -7.31 -8.82
N LEU A 147 -4.46 -8.27 -9.68
CA LEU A 147 -5.44 -9.04 -10.46
C LEU A 147 -6.31 -9.93 -9.56
N GLU A 148 -5.73 -10.53 -8.52
CA GLU A 148 -6.49 -11.26 -7.49
C GLU A 148 -7.53 -10.35 -6.84
N GLY A 149 -7.13 -9.14 -6.43
CA GLY A 149 -8.04 -8.18 -5.82
C GLY A 149 -9.15 -7.69 -6.74
N GLU A 150 -8.86 -7.50 -8.03
CA GLU A 150 -9.86 -7.16 -9.05
C GLU A 150 -10.89 -8.30 -9.23
N ARG A 151 -10.43 -9.54 -9.28
CA ARG A 151 -11.31 -10.72 -9.35
C ARG A 151 -12.22 -10.82 -8.14
N LEU A 152 -11.67 -10.65 -6.94
CA LEU A 152 -12.44 -10.71 -5.69
C LEU A 152 -13.50 -9.61 -5.62
N ALA A 153 -13.17 -8.39 -6.06
CA ALA A 153 -14.14 -7.29 -6.12
C ALA A 153 -15.29 -7.60 -7.11
N ALA A 154 -14.97 -8.15 -8.29
CA ALA A 154 -15.97 -8.56 -9.28
C ALA A 154 -16.90 -9.67 -8.75
N GLU A 155 -16.36 -10.64 -8.02
CA GLU A 155 -17.13 -11.74 -7.41
C GLU A 155 -18.03 -11.27 -6.26
N ALA A 156 -17.64 -10.21 -5.54
CA ALA A 156 -18.43 -9.60 -4.47
C ALA A 156 -19.64 -8.80 -4.99
N GLY A 157 -19.79 -8.63 -6.32
CA GLY A 157 -20.84 -7.81 -6.91
C GLY A 157 -20.63 -6.31 -6.67
N GLU A 158 -19.43 -5.91 -6.28
CA GLU A 158 -19.07 -4.52 -6.06
C GLU A 158 -18.61 -3.92 -7.40
N PRO A 159 -19.16 -2.77 -7.82
CA PRO A 159 -18.71 -2.15 -9.06
C PRO A 159 -17.22 -1.79 -8.94
N ALA A 160 -16.43 -2.28 -9.89
CA ALA A 160 -15.08 -1.81 -10.11
C ALA A 160 -15.12 -0.33 -10.51
N GLY A 161 -14.99 0.57 -9.53
CA GLY A 161 -14.98 2.00 -9.79
C GLY A 161 -14.84 2.84 -8.54
N LEU A 162 -13.84 3.73 -8.55
CA LEU A 162 -13.85 4.96 -7.77
C LEU A 162 -15.11 5.76 -8.14
N GLY A 163 -16.20 5.51 -7.41
CA GLY A 163 -17.47 6.21 -7.55
C GLY A 163 -17.95 6.66 -6.18
N GLY A 164 -17.19 7.54 -5.51
CA GLY A 164 -17.57 7.93 -4.16
C GLY A 164 -16.83 9.08 -3.49
N VAL A 165 -16.03 9.92 -4.17
CA VAL A 165 -15.60 11.20 -3.58
C VAL A 165 -15.48 12.27 -4.66
N GLY A 166 -16.63 12.79 -5.08
CA GLY A 166 -16.72 13.93 -5.99
C GLY A 166 -18.19 14.32 -6.13
N ALA A 167 -18.53 15.53 -5.67
CA ALA A 167 -19.86 16.14 -5.67
C ALA A 167 -20.84 15.66 -4.58
N ARG A 168 -20.76 16.29 -3.40
CA ARG A 168 -21.96 16.87 -2.78
C ARG A 168 -21.66 18.32 -2.39
N ALA A 169 -22.67 19.14 -2.63
CA ALA A 169 -22.71 20.60 -2.71
C ALA A 169 -22.08 21.34 -1.53
#